data_AF-A0A951YIB7-F1
#
_entry.id   AF-A0A951YIB7-F1
#
_cell.length_a   1.000
_cell.length_b   1.000
_cell.length_c   1.000
_cell.angle_alpha   90.00
_cell.angle_beta   90.00
_cell.angle_gamma   90.00
#
_symmetry.space_group_name_H-M   'P 1'
#
loop_
_entity.id
_entity.type
_entity.pdbx_description
1 polymer ?
#
loop_
_entity_poly.entity_id
_entity_poly.type
_entity_poly.pdbx_seq_one_letter_code
_entity_poly.pdbx_strand_id
1 'polypeptide(L)'
;MSVPHRAWPLLGTVLAAAALLGGRAAATTYLPLQPEEMVLRADLVFFGTVTGVGGAEADGRPWTTVDFGDVAVLRDRAAEEAGSATPATVELRLLGGSATLLPDLVVSGLPTFAEGERWLVLAYQAEGLASPVVGVAQGAWRLDVAGAIAGDGTRLTVDTAGALVRGGGGPGEAGLREAVTALLERGTPHVPAPSESDDTGATTTGGSEVTTEAAAGDAAAGDAEEAAPAGDTREADAESADDPGEATDATTAEEAAP
;
A
#
# COMPACT_ATOMS: atom_id res chain seq x y z
N MET A 1 21.57 -75.96 -0.66
CA MET A 1 20.38 -75.11 -0.41
C MET A 1 20.86 -73.68 -0.41
N SER A 2 20.53 -72.93 -1.46
CA SER A 2 20.95 -71.53 -1.64
C SER A 2 19.76 -70.64 -1.38
N VAL A 3 19.90 -69.68 -0.45
CA VAL A 3 18.87 -68.69 -0.12
C VAL A 3 19.25 -67.38 -0.83
N PRO A 4 18.41 -66.82 -1.71
CA PRO A 4 18.62 -65.48 -2.23
C PRO A 4 17.95 -64.44 -1.32
N HIS A 5 18.07 -63.17 -1.70
CA HIS A 5 17.41 -61.96 -1.17
C HIS A 5 18.30 -61.06 -0.30
N ARG A 6 19.06 -60.18 -0.97
CA ARG A 6 19.25 -58.80 -0.51
C ARG A 6 19.20 -57.85 -1.71
N ALA A 7 18.00 -57.45 -2.09
CA ALA A 7 17.75 -56.26 -2.90
C ALA A 7 17.18 -55.19 -1.95
N TRP A 8 18.06 -54.46 -1.26
CA TRP A 8 17.69 -53.35 -0.40
C TRP A 8 18.77 -52.26 -0.52
N PRO A 9 18.72 -51.45 -1.58
CA PRO A 9 18.90 -50.02 -1.36
C PRO A 9 18.12 -49.16 -2.38
N LEU A 10 16.86 -49.48 -2.68
CA LEU A 10 16.05 -48.63 -3.58
C LEU A 10 14.83 -47.98 -2.92
N LEU A 11 14.49 -48.35 -1.68
CA LEU A 11 13.34 -47.78 -0.99
C LEU A 11 13.63 -46.39 -0.36
N GLY A 12 14.90 -46.08 -0.07
CA GLY A 12 15.28 -44.82 0.58
C GLY A 12 15.22 -43.60 -0.36
N THR A 13 15.51 -43.80 -1.64
CA THR A 13 15.61 -42.70 -2.62
C THR A 13 14.24 -42.23 -3.12
N VAL A 14 13.23 -43.10 -3.12
CA VAL A 14 11.86 -42.76 -3.57
C VAL A 14 11.12 -41.90 -2.53
N LEU A 15 11.39 -42.11 -1.24
CA LEU A 15 10.72 -41.34 -0.18
C LEU A 15 11.21 -39.88 -0.09
N ALA A 16 12.47 -39.61 -0.43
CA ALA A 16 13.02 -38.26 -0.45
C ALA A 16 12.51 -37.40 -1.62
N ALA A 17 12.21 -38.01 -2.77
CA ALA A 17 11.68 -37.31 -3.93
C ALA A 17 10.20 -36.90 -3.78
N ALA A 18 9.41 -37.63 -2.98
CA ALA A 18 7.99 -37.32 -2.76
C ALA A 18 7.78 -36.11 -1.83
N ALA A 19 8.75 -35.75 -0.99
CA ALA A 19 8.64 -34.61 -0.07
C ALA A 19 8.80 -33.24 -0.76
N LEU A 20 9.37 -33.19 -1.97
CA LEU A 20 9.60 -31.95 -2.72
C LEU A 20 8.38 -31.46 -3.53
N LEU A 21 7.28 -32.21 -3.56
CA LEU A 21 6.09 -31.91 -4.38
C LEU A 21 4.88 -31.36 -3.60
N GLY A 22 4.98 -31.22 -2.27
CA GLY A 22 3.84 -30.93 -1.40
C GLY A 22 3.58 -29.45 -1.06
N GLY A 23 4.46 -28.54 -1.45
CA GLY A 23 4.37 -27.12 -1.08
C GLY A 23 3.54 -26.29 -2.06
N ARG A 24 2.24 -26.58 -2.24
CA ARG A 24 1.35 -25.57 -2.82
C ARG A 24 1.10 -24.51 -1.77
N ALA A 25 1.96 -23.49 -1.74
CA ALA A 25 1.66 -22.23 -1.09
C ALA A 25 0.31 -21.77 -1.63
N ALA A 26 -0.71 -21.79 -0.79
CA ALA A 26 -1.95 -21.08 -1.05
C ALA A 26 -1.59 -19.59 -1.01
N ALA A 27 -1.06 -19.07 -2.12
CA ALA A 27 -0.95 -17.64 -2.32
C ALA A 27 -2.38 -17.11 -2.24
N THR A 28 -2.70 -16.41 -1.16
CA THR A 28 -3.92 -15.62 -1.08
C THR A 28 -3.85 -14.64 -2.26
N THR A 29 -4.56 -14.94 -3.34
CA THR A 29 -4.56 -14.10 -4.53
C THR A 29 -5.20 -12.78 -4.13
N TYR A 30 -4.37 -11.76 -4.00
CA TYR A 30 -4.81 -10.40 -3.79
C TYR A 30 -5.58 -9.97 -5.03
N LEU A 31 -6.91 -9.87 -4.94
CA LEU A 31 -7.74 -9.49 -6.08
C LEU A 31 -7.59 -7.97 -6.29
N PRO A 32 -6.97 -7.53 -7.39
CA PRO A 32 -6.89 -6.10 -7.70
C PRO A 32 -8.31 -5.60 -8.02
N LEU A 33 -8.73 -4.55 -7.33
CA LEU A 33 -9.99 -3.87 -7.59
C LEU A 33 -9.76 -2.73 -8.58
N GLN A 34 -10.67 -2.58 -9.54
CA GLN A 34 -10.63 -1.44 -10.44
C GLN A 34 -11.03 -0.15 -9.68
N PRO A 35 -10.46 1.02 -10.00
CA PRO A 35 -10.74 2.24 -9.25
C PRO A 35 -12.22 2.60 -9.17
N GLU A 36 -12.97 2.45 -10.25
CA GLU A 36 -14.41 2.73 -10.25
C GLU A 36 -15.19 1.77 -9.36
N GLU A 37 -14.82 0.49 -9.35
CA GLU A 37 -15.44 -0.50 -8.46
C GLU A 37 -15.19 -0.14 -6.99
N MET A 38 -13.99 0.35 -6.66
CA MET A 38 -13.67 0.78 -5.29
C MET A 38 -14.52 1.97 -4.87
N VAL A 39 -14.67 2.97 -5.74
CA VAL A 39 -15.50 4.16 -5.46
C VAL A 39 -16.94 3.75 -5.21
N LEU A 40 -17.49 2.86 -6.04
CA LEU A 40 -18.87 2.43 -5.92
C LEU A 40 -19.12 1.55 -4.69
N ARG A 41 -18.11 0.79 -4.23
CA ARG A 41 -18.17 0.00 -3.00
C ARG A 41 -18.00 0.81 -1.72
N ALA A 42 -17.41 2.01 -1.81
CA ALA A 42 -17.17 2.85 -0.66
C ALA A 42 -18.48 3.42 -0.08
N ASP A 43 -18.58 3.38 1.25
CA ASP A 43 -19.64 4.04 2.01
C ASP A 43 -19.28 5.49 2.31
N LEU A 44 -17.98 5.80 2.37
CA LEU A 44 -17.43 7.12 2.61
C LEU A 44 -16.34 7.40 1.57
N VAL A 45 -16.46 8.51 0.86
CA VAL A 45 -15.49 9.00 -0.12
C VAL A 45 -15.16 10.44 0.20
N PHE A 46 -13.89 10.74 0.47
CA PHE A 46 -13.49 12.09 0.82
C PHE A 46 -12.05 12.41 0.42
N PHE A 47 -11.81 13.71 0.25
CA PHE A 47 -10.47 14.29 0.28
C PHE A 47 -10.23 14.87 1.66
N GLY A 48 -9.06 14.64 2.25
CA GLY A 48 -8.75 15.10 3.61
C GLY A 48 -7.25 15.27 3.82
N THR A 49 -6.89 16.10 4.79
CA THR A 49 -5.51 16.32 5.22
C THR A 49 -5.32 15.65 6.57
N VAL A 50 -4.30 14.80 6.71
CA VAL A 50 -4.00 14.13 7.99
C VAL A 50 -3.57 15.19 9.00
N THR A 51 -4.32 15.32 10.09
CA THR A 51 -4.07 16.26 11.18
C THR A 51 -3.49 15.60 12.42
N GLY A 52 -3.57 14.27 12.53
CA GLY A 52 -3.04 13.52 13.66
C GLY A 52 -2.93 12.03 13.34
N VAL A 53 -1.89 11.40 13.87
CA VAL A 53 -1.74 9.93 13.86
C VAL A 53 -1.45 9.47 15.29
N GLY A 54 -2.30 8.60 15.82
CA GLY A 54 -2.24 8.15 17.21
C GLY A 54 -2.31 6.63 17.34
N GLY A 55 -2.05 6.16 18.55
CA GLY A 55 -2.20 4.77 18.96
C GLY A 55 -3.30 4.61 20.00
N ALA A 56 -4.20 3.65 19.80
CA ALA A 56 -5.27 3.30 20.72
C ALA A 56 -5.26 1.81 21.04
N GLU A 57 -5.67 1.45 22.25
CA GLU A 57 -5.96 0.07 22.61
C GLU A 57 -7.45 -0.22 22.40
N ALA A 58 -7.77 -1.29 21.67
CA ALA A 58 -9.12 -1.83 21.61
C ALA A 58 -9.09 -3.35 21.43
N ASP A 59 -9.94 -4.04 22.18
CA ASP A 59 -10.03 -5.51 22.20
C ASP A 59 -8.68 -6.21 22.46
N GLY A 60 -7.87 -5.64 23.36
CA GLY A 60 -6.53 -6.17 23.68
C GLY A 60 -5.53 -6.13 22.52
N ARG A 61 -5.77 -5.27 21.52
CA ARG A 61 -4.92 -5.09 20.34
C ARG A 61 -4.62 -3.60 20.14
N PRO A 62 -3.42 -3.25 19.64
CA PRO A 62 -3.13 -1.88 19.24
C PRO A 62 -3.83 -1.55 17.92
N TRP A 63 -4.31 -0.32 17.81
CA TRP A 63 -4.93 0.27 16.64
C TRP A 63 -4.30 1.64 16.38
N THR A 64 -4.01 1.94 15.12
CA THR A 64 -3.64 3.27 14.68
C THR A 64 -4.90 4.08 14.42
N THR A 65 -5.03 5.24 15.06
CA THR A 65 -6.05 6.25 14.77
C THR A 65 -5.46 7.31 13.84
N VAL A 66 -6.21 7.71 12.82
CA VAL A 66 -5.79 8.73 11.86
C VAL A 66 -6.89 9.76 11.72
N ASP A 67 -6.59 10.98 12.13
CA ASP A 67 -7.51 12.11 12.07
C ASP A 67 -7.29 12.89 10.78
N PHE A 68 -8.39 13.18 10.09
CA PHE A 68 -8.41 14.03 8.91
C PHE A 68 -9.18 15.33 9.17
N GLY A 69 -8.54 16.44 8.82
CA GLY A 69 -9.15 17.77 8.71
C GLY A 69 -9.22 18.24 7.26
N ASP A 70 -9.75 19.46 7.06
CA ASP A 70 -9.99 20.04 5.72
C ASP A 70 -10.74 19.05 4.80
N VAL A 71 -11.75 18.40 5.37
CA VAL A 71 -12.43 17.28 4.72
C VAL A 71 -13.40 17.80 3.68
N ALA A 72 -13.28 17.28 2.46
CA ALA A 72 -14.26 17.43 1.41
C ALA A 72 -14.86 16.07 1.04
N VAL A 73 -16.05 15.83 1.57
CA VAL A 73 -16.82 14.60 1.36
C VAL A 73 -17.50 14.64 -0.02
N LEU A 74 -17.38 13.54 -0.77
CA LEU A 74 -18.09 13.31 -2.03
C LEU A 74 -19.20 12.28 -1.89
N ARG A 75 -19.11 11.38 -0.91
CA ARG A 75 -20.16 10.44 -0.51
C ARG A 75 -20.04 10.18 0.98
N ASP A 76 -21.17 10.16 1.67
CA ASP A 76 -21.28 9.66 3.04
C ASP A 76 -22.63 8.98 3.23
N ARG A 77 -22.63 7.66 3.08
CA ARG A 77 -23.84 6.85 3.14
C ARG A 77 -24.57 6.96 4.48
N ALA A 78 -23.83 6.97 5.59
CA ALA A 78 -24.43 7.07 6.92
C ALA A 78 -25.08 8.44 7.14
N ALA A 79 -24.42 9.54 6.74
CA ALA A 79 -25.00 10.87 6.84
C ALA A 79 -26.23 11.04 5.91
N GLU A 80 -26.16 10.52 4.68
CA GLU A 80 -27.28 10.52 3.73
C GLU A 80 -28.50 9.75 4.29
N GLU A 81 -28.30 8.55 4.82
CA GLU A 81 -29.36 7.73 5.42
C GLU A 81 -29.95 8.38 6.68
N ALA A 82 -29.12 9.08 7.47
CA ALA A 82 -29.54 9.81 8.66
C ALA A 82 -30.12 11.21 8.37
N GLY A 83 -30.06 11.69 7.13
CA GLY A 83 -30.44 13.07 6.76
C GLY A 83 -29.60 14.14 7.48
N SER A 84 -28.35 13.81 7.81
CA SER A 84 -27.43 14.67 8.56
C SER A 84 -26.43 15.38 7.63
N ALA A 85 -25.83 16.47 8.12
CA ALA A 85 -24.75 17.14 7.38
C ALA A 85 -23.50 16.27 7.32
N THR A 86 -22.73 16.40 6.23
CA THR A 86 -21.43 15.74 6.09
C THR A 86 -20.45 16.24 7.15
N PRO A 87 -19.60 15.36 7.70
CA PRO A 87 -18.66 15.73 8.76
C PRO A 87 -17.57 16.68 8.27
N ALA A 88 -17.09 17.55 9.17
CA ALA A 88 -15.95 18.45 8.91
C ALA A 88 -14.58 17.78 9.18
N THR A 89 -14.59 16.68 9.94
CA THR A 89 -13.42 15.88 10.31
C THR A 89 -13.77 14.40 10.22
N VAL A 90 -12.80 13.56 9.86
CA VAL A 90 -12.99 12.10 9.76
C VAL A 90 -11.89 11.40 10.52
N GLU A 91 -12.22 10.41 11.35
CA GLU A 91 -11.26 9.53 12.00
C GLU A 91 -11.30 8.15 11.32
N LEU A 92 -10.13 7.60 10.97
CA LEU A 92 -9.98 6.22 10.54
C LEU A 92 -9.25 5.41 11.61
N ARG A 93 -9.67 4.16 11.82
CA ARG A 93 -9.03 3.22 12.74
C ARG A 93 -8.49 2.03 11.98
N LEU A 94 -7.18 1.82 12.03
CA LEU A 94 -6.48 0.74 11.33
C LEU A 94 -5.88 -0.21 12.37
N LEU A 95 -5.99 -1.52 12.16
CA LEU A 95 -5.40 -2.50 13.06
C LEU A 95 -3.88 -2.45 12.97
N GLY A 96 -3.20 -2.34 14.11
CA GLY A 96 -1.74 -2.25 14.15
C GLY A 96 -1.25 -1.00 14.85
N GLY A 97 0.04 -0.74 14.72
CA GLY A 97 0.73 0.37 15.39
C GLY A 97 1.17 0.03 16.81
N SER A 98 1.36 1.08 17.60
CA SER A 98 1.87 1.03 18.97
C SER A 98 0.80 1.51 19.94
N ALA A 99 0.67 0.86 21.09
CA ALA A 99 -0.18 1.31 22.19
C ALA A 99 0.57 1.15 23.51
N THR A 100 0.34 2.05 24.47
CA THR A 100 1.18 2.22 25.68
C THR A 100 1.45 0.93 26.47
N LEU A 101 0.51 -0.01 26.50
CA LEU A 101 0.57 -1.23 27.30
C LEU A 101 0.60 -2.52 26.48
N LEU A 102 0.71 -2.42 25.16
CA LEU A 102 0.70 -3.56 24.26
C LEU A 102 1.99 -3.62 23.43
N PRO A 103 2.41 -4.84 23.04
CA PRO A 103 3.48 -4.95 22.05
C PRO A 103 3.04 -4.32 20.72
N ASP A 104 4.01 -3.73 20.01
CA ASP A 104 3.80 -3.21 18.67
C ASP A 104 3.27 -4.29 17.73
N LEU A 105 2.30 -3.93 16.90
CA LEU A 105 1.73 -4.81 15.88
C LEU A 105 1.91 -4.21 14.50
N VAL A 106 2.66 -4.89 13.66
CA VAL A 106 2.80 -4.52 12.25
C VAL A 106 1.86 -5.38 11.42
N VAL A 107 0.93 -4.73 10.71
CA VAL A 107 0.03 -5.41 9.76
C VAL A 107 0.45 -5.02 8.35
N SER A 108 0.97 -5.99 7.61
CA SER A 108 1.46 -5.78 6.25
C SER A 108 0.33 -5.37 5.31
N GLY A 109 0.62 -4.39 4.44
CA GLY A 109 -0.29 -3.96 3.38
C GLY A 109 -1.37 -2.97 3.83
N LEU A 110 -1.31 -2.44 5.05
CA LEU A 110 -2.09 -1.27 5.44
C LEU A 110 -1.47 0.01 4.91
N PRO A 111 -2.29 1.04 4.61
CA PRO A 111 -1.78 2.35 4.25
C PRO A 111 -1.08 2.99 5.45
N THR A 112 0.05 3.64 5.18
CA THR A 112 0.78 4.44 6.16
C THR A 112 0.46 5.91 5.92
N PHE A 113 -0.12 6.56 6.91
CA PHE A 113 -0.46 7.99 6.88
C PHE A 113 0.58 8.79 7.65
N ALA A 114 0.92 9.99 7.16
CA ALA A 114 1.73 10.95 7.89
C ALA A 114 1.01 12.29 8.01
N GLU A 115 1.23 12.98 9.13
CA GLU A 115 0.67 14.31 9.38
C GLU A 115 1.06 15.30 8.28
N GLY A 116 0.11 16.15 7.89
CA GLY A 116 0.26 17.14 6.83
C GLY A 116 0.06 16.59 5.41
N GLU A 117 -0.07 15.27 5.23
CA GLU A 117 -0.35 14.70 3.91
C GLU A 117 -1.82 14.86 3.52
N ARG A 118 -2.05 15.18 2.24
CA ARG A 118 -3.38 15.24 1.62
C ARG A 118 -3.69 13.89 0.97
N TRP A 119 -4.90 13.36 1.17
CA TRP A 119 -5.32 12.05 0.68
C TRP A 119 -6.72 12.08 0.06
N LEU A 120 -6.92 11.25 -0.96
CA LEU A 120 -8.22 10.73 -1.37
C LEU A 120 -8.40 9.37 -0.70
N VAL A 121 -9.47 9.21 0.07
CA VAL A 121 -9.77 7.95 0.77
C VAL A 121 -11.16 7.44 0.40
N LEU A 122 -11.20 6.15 0.09
CA LEU A 122 -12.41 5.34 -0.08
C LEU A 122 -12.49 4.37 1.07
N ALA A 123 -13.50 4.52 1.92
CA ALA A 123 -13.65 3.74 3.12
C ALA A 123 -15.05 3.10 3.24
N TYR A 124 -15.08 1.96 3.90
CA TYR A 124 -16.29 1.40 4.50
C TYR A 124 -16.55 2.10 5.84
N GLN A 125 -17.82 2.25 6.20
CA GLN A 125 -18.22 2.79 7.51
C GLN A 125 -18.52 1.69 8.54
N ALA A 126 -18.19 0.43 8.22
CA ALA A 126 -18.38 -0.71 9.10
C ALA A 126 -17.31 -0.76 10.20
N GLU A 127 -17.75 -1.00 11.44
CA GLU A 127 -16.88 -1.12 12.60
C GLU A 127 -16.11 -2.46 12.63
N GLY A 128 -14.99 -2.48 13.35
CA GLY A 128 -14.22 -3.70 13.63
C GLY A 128 -13.41 -4.27 12.45
N LEU A 129 -13.42 -3.60 11.29
CA LEU A 129 -12.56 -3.96 10.17
C LEU A 129 -11.09 -3.72 10.51
N ALA A 130 -10.20 -4.64 10.09
CA ALA A 130 -8.76 -4.43 10.25
C ALA A 130 -8.26 -3.21 9.46
N SER A 131 -8.91 -2.89 8.35
CA SER A 131 -8.76 -1.63 7.63
C SER A 131 -10.12 -1.19 7.10
N PRO A 132 -10.56 0.04 7.38
CA PRO A 132 -11.77 0.59 6.78
C PRO A 132 -11.56 0.93 5.31
N VAL A 133 -10.32 1.05 4.83
CA VAL A 133 -10.02 1.42 3.44
C VAL A 133 -10.45 0.28 2.49
N VAL A 134 -11.16 0.66 1.42
CA VAL A 134 -11.62 -0.27 0.40
C VAL A 134 -10.43 -0.99 -0.22
N GLY A 135 -10.47 -2.33 -0.25
CA GLY A 135 -9.36 -3.14 -0.75
C GLY A 135 -8.12 -3.07 0.15
N VAL A 136 -8.30 -2.88 1.47
CA VAL A 136 -7.26 -2.83 2.52
C VAL A 136 -6.37 -1.59 2.47
N ALA A 137 -5.72 -1.33 1.34
CA ALA A 137 -4.95 -0.12 1.05
C ALA A 137 -5.21 0.45 -0.35
N GLN A 138 -5.84 -0.32 -1.24
CA GLN A 138 -6.03 0.06 -2.65
C GLN A 138 -6.88 1.32 -2.81
N GLY A 139 -7.78 1.58 -1.86
CA GLY A 139 -8.68 2.72 -1.78
C GLY A 139 -8.10 3.99 -1.15
N ALA A 140 -6.80 4.04 -0.88
CA ALA A 140 -6.13 5.23 -0.36
C ALA A 140 -5.09 5.74 -1.37
N TRP A 141 -5.22 6.99 -1.78
CA TRP A 141 -4.27 7.67 -2.66
C TRP A 141 -3.80 8.97 -2.05
N ARG A 142 -2.49 9.13 -1.91
CA ARG A 142 -1.90 10.38 -1.46
C ARG A 142 -1.92 11.38 -2.61
N LEU A 143 -2.23 12.64 -2.35
CA LEU A 143 -2.16 13.69 -3.35
C LEU A 143 -0.79 14.36 -3.29
N ASP A 144 -0.16 14.50 -4.45
CA ASP A 144 0.99 15.36 -4.68
C ASP A 144 0.73 16.31 -5.86
N VAL A 145 1.75 17.07 -6.25
CA VAL A 145 1.68 18.03 -7.37
C VAL A 145 1.33 17.39 -8.72
N ALA A 146 1.56 16.09 -8.88
CA ALA A 146 1.28 15.31 -10.09
C ALA A 146 0.01 14.45 -9.97
N GLY A 147 -0.77 14.62 -8.89
CA GLY A 147 -2.07 13.99 -8.68
C GLY A 147 -2.08 12.91 -7.60
N ALA A 148 -3.09 12.04 -7.65
CA ALA A 148 -3.28 10.94 -6.70
C ALA A 148 -2.36 9.76 -6.99
N ILE A 149 -1.52 9.38 -6.02
CA ILE A 149 -0.58 8.25 -6.09
C ILE A 149 -0.93 7.19 -5.04
N ALA A 150 -0.98 5.93 -5.48
CA ALA A 150 -1.18 4.77 -4.61
C ALA A 150 0.14 4.32 -3.96
N GLY A 151 0.06 3.44 -2.97
CA GLY A 151 1.23 2.91 -2.26
C GLY A 151 2.22 2.11 -3.15
N ASP A 152 1.77 1.62 -4.31
CA ASP A 152 2.61 0.95 -5.31
C ASP A 152 3.26 1.92 -6.32
N GLY A 153 3.03 3.23 -6.17
CA GLY A 153 3.53 4.28 -7.05
C GLY A 153 2.68 4.54 -8.30
N THR A 154 1.65 3.73 -8.56
CA THR A 154 0.72 3.98 -9.68
C THR A 154 -0.16 5.19 -9.37
N ARG A 155 -0.54 5.95 -10.40
CA ARG A 155 -1.40 7.13 -10.24
C ARG A 155 -2.83 6.83 -10.64
N LEU A 156 -3.77 7.49 -9.97
CA LEU A 156 -5.16 7.52 -10.41
C LEU A 156 -5.28 8.52 -11.56
N THR A 157 -5.89 8.08 -12.65
CA THR A 157 -6.08 8.89 -13.85
C THR A 157 -7.51 8.75 -14.37
N VAL A 158 -7.84 9.59 -15.34
CA VAL A 158 -9.12 9.59 -16.03
C VAL A 158 -8.84 9.32 -17.50
N ASP A 159 -9.42 8.25 -18.04
CA ASP A 159 -9.25 7.92 -19.44
C ASP A 159 -10.08 8.83 -20.37
N THR A 160 -9.98 8.61 -21.68
CA THR A 160 -10.71 9.41 -22.67
C THR A 160 -12.23 9.24 -22.61
N ALA A 161 -12.72 8.17 -21.99
CA ALA A 161 -14.13 7.91 -21.76
C ALA A 161 -14.63 8.49 -20.42
N GLY A 162 -13.76 9.11 -19.63
CA GLY A 162 -14.08 9.66 -18.33
C GLY A 162 -14.05 8.62 -17.20
N ALA A 163 -13.50 7.43 -17.44
CA ALA A 163 -13.41 6.38 -16.44
C ALA A 163 -12.19 6.55 -15.54
N LEU A 164 -12.33 6.24 -14.24
CA LEU A 164 -11.21 6.23 -13.32
C LEU A 164 -10.38 4.96 -13.51
N VAL A 165 -9.11 5.12 -13.90
CA VAL A 165 -8.18 4.00 -14.14
C VAL A 165 -6.84 4.26 -13.48
N ARG A 166 -6.00 3.22 -13.35
CA ARG A 166 -4.61 3.38 -12.90
C ARG A 166 -3.70 3.68 -14.10
N GLY A 167 -2.78 4.63 -13.96
CA GLY A 167 -1.88 5.07 -15.03
C GLY A 167 -0.65 5.82 -14.52
N GLY A 168 0.10 6.43 -15.45
CA GLY A 168 1.37 7.12 -15.15
C GLY A 168 1.25 8.61 -14.79
N GLY A 169 0.12 9.25 -15.10
CA GLY A 169 -0.15 10.65 -14.79
C GLY A 169 -1.61 10.83 -14.38
N GLY A 170 -1.90 11.76 -13.48
CA GLY A 170 -3.24 11.95 -12.93
C GLY A 170 -3.72 13.40 -13.02
N PRO A 171 -5.04 13.64 -13.11
CA PRO A 171 -5.56 14.97 -12.87
C PRO A 171 -5.28 15.40 -11.43
N GLY A 172 -5.23 16.72 -11.21
CA GLY A 172 -5.19 17.27 -9.86
C GLY A 172 -6.50 17.01 -9.10
N GLU A 173 -6.54 17.38 -7.82
CA GLU A 173 -7.69 17.14 -6.93
C GLU A 173 -9.03 17.60 -7.56
N ALA A 174 -9.09 18.77 -8.18
CA ALA A 174 -10.31 19.27 -8.80
C ALA A 174 -10.86 18.33 -9.91
N GLY A 175 -9.98 17.84 -10.79
CA GLY A 175 -10.39 16.92 -11.85
C GLY A 175 -10.76 15.53 -11.32
N LEU A 176 -10.09 15.06 -10.26
CA LEU A 176 -10.48 13.82 -9.58
C LEU A 176 -11.84 13.96 -8.91
N ARG A 177 -12.13 15.10 -8.27
CA ARG A 177 -13.44 15.35 -7.65
C ARG A 177 -14.56 15.32 -8.68
N GLU A 178 -14.34 15.96 -9.83
CA GLU A 178 -15.29 15.93 -10.94
C GLU A 178 -15.52 14.50 -11.44
N ALA A 179 -14.46 13.75 -11.71
CA ALA A 179 -14.55 12.38 -12.21
C ALA A 179 -15.22 11.43 -11.20
N VAL A 180 -14.86 11.53 -9.92
CA VAL A 180 -15.49 10.72 -8.85
C VAL A 180 -16.97 11.09 -8.72
N THR A 181 -17.32 12.37 -8.72
CA THR A 181 -18.73 12.81 -8.65
C THR A 181 -19.53 12.28 -9.83
N ALA A 182 -19.02 12.42 -11.06
CA ALA A 182 -19.66 11.91 -12.26
C ALA A 182 -19.84 10.38 -12.23
N LEU A 183 -18.88 9.64 -11.67
CA LEU A 183 -19.02 8.19 -11.46
C LEU A 183 -20.10 7.87 -10.42
N LEU A 184 -20.12 8.58 -9.30
CA LEU A 184 -21.11 8.37 -8.23
C LEU A 184 -22.54 8.64 -8.73
N GLU A 185 -22.73 9.67 -9.56
CA GLU A 185 -23.99 9.97 -10.22
C GLU A 185 -24.39 8.90 -11.25
N ARG A 186 -23.42 8.40 -12.03
CA ARG A 186 -23.64 7.31 -12.99
C ARG A 186 -24.01 5.99 -12.31
N GLY A 187 -23.44 5.71 -11.15
CA GLY A 187 -23.75 4.54 -10.32
C GLY A 187 -23.23 3.19 -10.84
N THR A 188 -22.59 3.16 -12.01
CA THR A 188 -22.01 1.93 -12.59
C THR A 188 -20.62 2.19 -13.18
N PRO A 189 -19.69 1.21 -13.10
CA PRO A 189 -18.41 1.32 -13.75
C PRO A 189 -18.58 1.49 -15.26
N HIS A 190 -17.62 2.16 -15.88
CA HIS A 190 -17.43 2.14 -17.31
C HIS A 190 -17.05 0.72 -17.74
N VAL A 191 -17.80 0.20 -18.71
CA VAL A 191 -17.45 -1.06 -19.37
C VAL A 191 -16.63 -0.66 -20.59
N PRO A 192 -15.30 -0.89 -20.61
CA PRO A 192 -14.52 -0.62 -21.81
C PRO A 192 -15.10 -1.46 -22.95
N ALA A 193 -15.24 -0.83 -24.13
CA ALA A 193 -15.61 -1.58 -25.32
C ALA A 193 -14.66 -2.78 -25.47
N PRO A 194 -15.17 -3.97 -25.85
CA PRO A 194 -14.30 -5.10 -26.09
C PRO A 194 -13.26 -4.64 -27.11
N SER A 195 -11.98 -4.65 -26.72
CA SER A 195 -10.89 -4.38 -27.64
C SER A 195 -11.07 -5.34 -28.80
N GLU A 196 -11.41 -4.82 -29.97
CA GLU A 196 -11.39 -5.60 -31.19
C GLU A 196 -9.97 -6.13 -31.28
N SER A 197 -9.83 -7.43 -31.01
CA SER A 197 -8.57 -8.12 -31.19
C SER A 197 -8.33 -8.02 -32.67
N ASP A 198 -7.37 -7.19 -33.07
CA ASP A 198 -6.82 -7.21 -34.42
C ASP A 198 -6.17 -8.59 -34.61
N ASP A 199 -7.01 -9.58 -34.94
CA ASP A 199 -6.65 -10.84 -35.55
C ASP A 199 -6.19 -10.51 -36.98
N THR A 200 -5.01 -9.88 -37.06
CA THR A 200 -4.26 -9.83 -38.31
C THR A 200 -3.71 -11.22 -38.51
N GLY A 201 -4.55 -12.10 -39.07
CA GLY A 201 -4.16 -13.41 -39.54
C GLY A 201 -3.05 -13.29 -40.58
N ALA A 202 -1.80 -13.37 -40.14
CA ALA A 202 -0.65 -13.58 -41.01
C ALA A 202 -0.44 -15.08 -41.21
N THR A 203 -1.26 -15.68 -42.06
CA THR A 203 -0.91 -16.96 -42.71
C THR A 203 0.01 -16.62 -43.88
N THR A 204 1.31 -16.94 -43.80
CA THR A 204 2.10 -17.24 -45.00
C THR A 204 3.11 -18.33 -44.69
N THR A 205 2.83 -19.51 -45.24
CA THR A 205 3.70 -20.68 -45.33
C THR A 205 4.62 -20.56 -46.54
N GLY A 206 5.87 -20.99 -46.38
CA GLY A 206 6.85 -21.28 -47.43
C GLY A 206 8.18 -20.55 -47.16
N GLY A 207 9.33 -21.18 -46.93
CA GLY A 207 9.80 -22.51 -47.30
C GLY A 207 11.11 -22.37 -48.11
N SER A 208 12.16 -23.03 -47.63
CA SER A 208 13.47 -23.36 -48.25
C SER A 208 14.70 -22.47 -48.00
N GLU A 209 15.55 -23.04 -47.13
CA GLU A 209 16.95 -23.45 -47.33
C GLU A 209 18.12 -22.44 -47.39
N VAL A 210 18.86 -22.46 -46.27
CA VAL A 210 20.31 -22.74 -46.10
C VAL A 210 21.30 -22.10 -47.09
N THR A 211 22.20 -21.28 -46.56
CA THR A 211 23.64 -21.47 -46.81
C THR A 211 24.49 -21.03 -45.63
N THR A 212 25.36 -21.95 -45.22
CA THR A 212 26.42 -21.87 -44.21
C THR A 212 27.57 -20.97 -44.69
N GLU A 213 28.14 -20.12 -43.85
CA GLU A 213 29.58 -19.83 -43.90
C GLU A 213 30.11 -19.39 -42.52
N ALA A 214 31.25 -19.95 -42.16
CA ALA A 214 31.92 -19.84 -40.88
C ALA A 214 33.11 -18.89 -40.95
N ALA A 215 33.37 -18.15 -39.88
CA ALA A 215 34.70 -17.74 -39.41
C ALA A 215 34.51 -17.19 -37.97
N ALA A 216 35.07 -17.84 -36.95
CA ALA A 216 36.37 -17.50 -36.35
C ALA A 216 36.45 -16.01 -35.98
N GLY A 217 36.66 -15.58 -34.75
CA GLY A 217 37.01 -16.20 -33.48
C GLY A 217 37.37 -15.04 -32.53
N ASP A 218 37.50 -15.38 -31.27
CA ASP A 218 38.47 -14.83 -30.31
C ASP A 218 37.83 -14.53 -28.95
N ALA A 219 38.49 -15.09 -27.94
CA ALA A 219 38.14 -15.04 -26.56
C ALA A 219 38.85 -13.86 -25.91
N ALA A 220 38.17 -13.12 -25.04
CA ALA A 220 38.85 -12.43 -23.95
C ALA A 220 37.93 -12.35 -22.74
N ALA A 221 38.38 -13.03 -21.69
CA ALA A 221 37.89 -13.00 -20.34
C ALA A 221 38.01 -11.60 -19.72
N GLY A 222 37.16 -11.35 -18.73
CA GLY A 222 37.24 -10.16 -17.88
C GLY A 222 36.31 -10.35 -16.68
N ASP A 223 36.77 -11.17 -15.74
CA ASP A 223 36.27 -11.24 -14.36
C ASP A 223 36.13 -9.84 -13.76
N ALA A 224 34.99 -9.56 -13.14
CA ALA A 224 34.85 -8.47 -12.19
C ALA A 224 34.48 -9.08 -10.84
N GLU A 225 35.50 -9.07 -10.00
CA GLU A 225 35.63 -9.61 -8.66
C GLU A 225 34.65 -8.98 -7.66
N GLU A 226 34.10 -9.86 -6.85
CA GLU A 226 33.40 -9.62 -5.60
C GLU A 226 34.27 -8.86 -4.60
N ALA A 227 33.79 -7.74 -4.05
CA ALA A 227 34.36 -7.15 -2.84
C ALA A 227 33.31 -6.40 -2.02
N ALA A 228 32.89 -7.03 -0.93
CA ALA A 228 32.49 -6.38 0.32
C ALA A 228 33.33 -7.02 1.44
N PRO A 229 33.38 -6.50 2.67
CA PRO A 229 33.21 -5.13 3.17
C PRO A 229 34.46 -4.66 3.96
N ALA A 230 34.56 -3.38 4.28
CA ALA A 230 35.45 -2.91 5.35
C ALA A 230 34.68 -1.93 6.25
N GLY A 231 34.46 -2.33 7.49
CA GLY A 231 34.17 -1.40 8.57
C GLY A 231 35.46 -0.77 9.08
N ASP A 232 35.38 0.47 9.55
CA ASP A 232 36.21 0.92 10.65
C ASP A 232 35.45 1.96 11.48
N THR A 233 35.40 1.64 12.76
CA THR A 233 35.02 2.45 13.92
C THR A 233 35.90 3.68 14.10
N ARG A 234 35.33 4.79 14.56
CA ARG A 234 36.00 5.65 15.55
C ARG A 234 34.99 6.37 16.43
N GLU A 235 35.13 6.10 17.73
CA GLU A 235 34.50 6.78 18.85
C GLU A 235 35.10 8.17 19.09
N ALA A 236 34.28 8.98 19.76
CA ALA A 236 34.61 10.02 20.75
C ALA A 236 35.36 11.28 20.30
N ASP A 237 34.67 12.41 20.40
CA ASP A 237 35.15 13.49 21.27
C ASP A 237 33.98 14.07 22.08
N ALA A 238 34.17 14.06 23.39
CA ALA A 238 33.36 14.74 24.38
C ALA A 238 34.07 16.06 24.73
N GLU A 239 33.34 17.17 24.75
CA GLU A 239 33.78 18.35 25.49
C GLU A 239 32.63 18.87 26.34
N SER A 240 32.74 18.57 27.64
CA SER A 240 31.97 19.19 28.72
C SER A 240 32.48 20.60 28.98
N ALA A 241 31.57 21.53 29.24
CA ALA A 241 31.84 22.65 30.14
C ALA A 241 30.53 23.06 30.85
N ASP A 242 30.55 22.84 32.16
CA ASP A 242 29.69 23.37 33.21
C ASP A 242 29.37 24.87 33.09
N ASP A 243 28.14 25.26 33.47
CA ASP A 243 27.94 26.34 34.45
C ASP A 243 26.61 26.12 35.22
N PRO A 244 26.64 25.90 36.54
CA PRO A 244 25.47 25.80 37.40
C PRO A 244 25.16 27.15 38.07
N GLY A 245 24.04 27.77 37.68
CA GLY A 245 23.49 28.97 38.31
C GLY A 245 22.46 28.63 39.38
N GLU A 246 22.89 28.80 40.63
CA GLU A 246 22.21 28.58 41.91
C GLU A 246 20.86 29.32 42.11
N ALA A 247 20.01 28.70 42.93
CA ALA A 247 18.70 29.16 43.37
C ALA A 247 18.74 30.38 44.31
N THR A 248 17.68 31.19 44.31
CA THR A 248 17.20 31.83 45.55
C THR A 248 15.66 31.88 45.59
N ASP A 249 15.12 31.33 46.67
CA ASP A 249 13.79 31.58 47.23
C ASP A 249 13.57 33.07 47.53
N ALA A 250 12.32 33.55 47.42
CA ALA A 250 11.58 34.23 48.50
C ALA A 250 10.34 35.02 48.00
N THR A 251 9.17 34.61 48.53
CA THR A 251 8.16 35.46 49.21
C THR A 251 7.58 36.72 48.56
N THR A 252 6.24 36.76 48.44
CA THR A 252 5.25 37.79 48.90
C THR A 252 3.97 37.61 48.07
N ALA A 253 2.93 36.90 48.53
CA ALA A 253 1.86 37.33 49.43
C ALA A 253 1.09 38.59 48.97
N GLU A 254 -0.21 38.39 48.73
CA GLU A 254 -1.30 39.29 49.15
C GLU A 254 -1.39 40.69 48.53
N GLU A 255 -2.42 40.95 47.71
CA GLU A 255 -3.39 41.99 48.05
C GLU A 255 -4.70 41.78 47.27
N ALA A 256 -5.80 41.74 48.01
CA ALA A 256 -7.16 41.70 47.53
C ALA A 256 -7.78 43.10 47.63
N ALA A 257 -8.59 43.44 46.62
CA ALA A 257 -9.79 44.30 46.69
C ALA A 257 -9.55 45.81 46.98
N PRO A 258 -10.56 46.70 46.81
CA PRO A 258 -11.95 46.49 46.36
C PRO A 258 -12.32 47.07 44.98
#